data_AF-A0A1G2DC35-F1
#
_entry.id   AF-A0A1G2DC35-F1
#
_cell.length_a   1.000
_cell.length_b   1.000
_cell.length_c   1.000
_cell.angle_alpha   90.00
_cell.angle_beta   90.00
_cell.angle_gamma   90.00
#
_symmetry.space_group_name_H-M   'P 1'
#
loop_
_entity.id
_entity.type
_entity.pdbx_description
1 polymer ?
#
loop_
_entity_poly.entity_id
_entity_poly.type
_entity_poly.pdbx_seq_one_letter_code
_entity_poly.pdbx_strand_id
1 'polypeptide(L)'
;MEIPFWSVVTLITELGVTAAVVYIIRKAYTTGTFLRRLAFGVLAYEVVVNISYMSYRALEHLPEHADKAHEPFELALAIFHGTFSLVMFLALILFFVIAAKRYAAGENYFSAHPKLTVSFLVAWSISILSGALFFVLLYLL
;
A
#
# COMPACT_ATOMS: atom_id res chain seq x y z
N MET A 1 18.81 7.35 -18.24
CA MET A 1 18.34 6.19 -17.47
C MET A 1 17.02 5.75 -18.07
N GLU A 2 16.91 4.51 -18.55
CA GLU A 2 15.62 3.98 -18.99
C GLU A 2 14.85 3.53 -17.75
N ILE A 3 13.64 4.07 -17.56
CA ILE A 3 12.78 3.66 -16.45
C ILE A 3 12.23 2.28 -16.79
N PRO A 4 12.45 1.26 -15.94
CA PRO A 4 11.90 -0.06 -16.21
C PRO A 4 10.38 -0.01 -16.30
N PHE A 5 9.82 -0.57 -17.37
CA PHE A 5 8.37 -0.59 -17.61
C PHE A 5 7.59 -1.10 -16.39
N TRP A 6 8.07 -2.18 -15.77
CA TRP A 6 7.46 -2.77 -14.58
C TRP A 6 7.43 -1.84 -13.39
N SER A 7 8.44 -0.98 -13.18
CA SER A 7 8.43 0.03 -12.12
C SER A 7 7.33 1.07 -12.31
N VAL A 8 7.06 1.49 -13.55
CA VAL A 8 5.96 2.42 -13.87
C VAL A 8 4.61 1.75 -13.64
N VAL A 9 4.46 0.49 -14.08
CA VAL A 9 3.24 -0.28 -13.87
C VAL A 9 2.95 -0.43 -12.38
N THR A 10 3.95 -0.80 -11.56
CA THR A 10 3.80 -0.93 -10.11
C THR A 10 3.31 0.38 -9.50
N LEU A 11 3.92 1.52 -9.83
CA LEU A 11 3.50 2.83 -9.32
C LEU A 11 2.04 3.14 -9.69
N ILE A 12 1.65 2.95 -10.95
CA ILE A 12 0.27 3.17 -11.41
C ILE A 12 -0.71 2.28 -10.62
N THR A 13 -0.34 1.02 -10.42
CA THR A 13 -1.20 0.06 -9.74
C THR A 13 -1.31 0.35 -8.25
N GLU A 14 -0.25 0.81 -7.60
CA GLU A 14 -0.24 1.26 -6.21
C GLU A 14 -1.16 2.48 -6.00
N LEU A 15 -1.14 3.43 -6.93
CA LEU A 15 -2.09 4.56 -6.94
C LEU A 15 -3.54 4.08 -7.12
N GLY A 16 -3.77 3.12 -8.02
CA GLY A 16 -5.09 2.52 -8.25
C GLY A 16 -5.63 1.80 -7.02
N VAL A 17 -4.81 0.97 -6.37
CA VAL A 17 -5.13 0.30 -5.10
C VAL A 17 -5.45 1.35 -4.03
N THR A 18 -4.61 2.37 -3.90
CA THR A 18 -4.82 3.45 -2.91
C THR A 18 -6.14 4.16 -3.12
N ALA A 19 -6.46 4.52 -4.36
CA ALA A 19 -7.75 5.12 -4.70
C ALA A 19 -8.92 4.19 -4.31
N ALA A 20 -8.80 2.89 -4.57
CA ALA A 20 -9.80 1.90 -4.20
C ALA A 20 -9.96 1.78 -2.67
N VAL A 21 -8.86 1.69 -1.92
CA VAL A 21 -8.86 1.63 -0.44
C VAL A 21 -9.52 2.87 0.15
N VAL A 22 -9.11 4.06 -0.27
CA VAL A 22 -9.70 5.34 0.18
C VAL A 22 -11.18 5.39 -0.17
N TYR A 23 -11.56 4.98 -1.38
CA TYR A 23 -12.96 4.92 -1.81
C TYR A 23 -13.80 3.98 -0.94
N ILE A 24 -13.32 2.76 -0.68
CA ILE A 24 -14.02 1.77 0.16
C ILE A 24 -14.23 2.32 1.57
N ILE A 25 -13.16 2.85 2.19
CA ILE A 25 -13.21 3.38 3.56
C ILE A 25 -14.14 4.59 3.61
N ARG A 26 -14.01 5.54 2.68
CA ARG A 26 -14.87 6.72 2.61
C ARG A 26 -16.34 6.33 2.45
N LYS A 27 -16.66 5.43 1.52
CA LYS A 27 -18.03 4.98 1.28
C LYS A 27 -18.61 4.28 2.51
N ALA A 28 -17.84 3.39 3.14
CA ALA A 28 -18.26 2.73 4.36
C ALA A 28 -18.48 3.75 5.49
N TYR A 29 -17.57 4.71 5.65
CA TYR A 29 -17.66 5.77 6.65
C TYR A 29 -18.91 6.65 6.48
N THR A 30 -19.22 7.11 5.27
CA THR A 30 -20.32 8.07 5.03
C THR A 30 -21.68 7.41 4.82
N THR A 31 -21.74 6.21 4.25
CA THR A 31 -23.01 5.55 3.87
C THR A 31 -23.32 4.30 4.67
N GLY A 32 -22.42 3.84 5.53
CA GLY A 32 -22.54 2.55 6.22
C GLY A 32 -22.31 1.33 5.32
N THR A 33 -22.16 1.51 4.01
CA THR A 33 -22.04 0.40 3.05
C THR A 33 -20.58 -0.01 2.86
N PHE A 34 -20.21 -1.17 3.40
CA PHE A 34 -18.88 -1.75 3.18
C PHE A 34 -18.85 -2.63 1.92
N LEU A 35 -18.06 -2.22 0.92
CA LEU A 35 -17.93 -2.92 -0.36
C LEU A 35 -17.06 -4.18 -0.26
N ARG A 36 -17.54 -5.22 0.44
CA ARG A 36 -16.79 -6.46 0.75
C ARG A 36 -16.08 -7.05 -0.47
N ARG A 37 -16.78 -7.20 -1.61
CA ARG A 37 -16.21 -7.81 -2.82
C ARG A 37 -15.03 -7.00 -3.36
N LEU A 38 -15.17 -5.67 -3.42
CA LEU A 38 -14.09 -4.79 -3.87
C LEU A 38 -12.92 -4.80 -2.86
N ALA A 39 -13.22 -4.74 -1.56
CA ALA A 39 -12.23 -4.77 -0.50
C ALA A 39 -11.33 -6.01 -0.56
N PHE A 40 -11.92 -7.21 -0.64
CA PHE A 40 -11.14 -8.44 -0.75
C PHE A 40 -10.49 -8.63 -2.14
N GLY A 41 -11.10 -8.10 -3.20
CA GLY A 41 -10.47 -8.06 -4.52
C GLY A 41 -9.19 -7.21 -4.53
N VAL A 42 -9.23 -6.04 -3.89
CA VAL A 42 -8.05 -5.18 -3.72
C VAL A 42 -6.98 -5.85 -2.87
N LEU A 43 -7.36 -6.51 -1.76
CA LEU A 43 -6.40 -7.28 -0.95
C LEU A 43 -5.76 -8.43 -1.75
N ALA A 44 -6.54 -9.17 -2.53
CA ALA A 44 -6.01 -10.24 -3.35
C ALA A 44 -5.03 -9.70 -4.40
N TYR A 45 -5.37 -8.57 -5.04
CA TYR A 45 -4.48 -7.89 -5.98
C TYR A 45 -3.16 -7.47 -5.32
N GLU A 46 -3.21 -6.84 -4.13
CA GLU A 46 -2.03 -6.45 -3.37
C GLU A 46 -1.07 -7.62 -3.12
N VAL A 47 -1.59 -8.77 -2.67
CA VAL A 47 -0.77 -9.97 -2.43
C VAL A 47 -0.17 -10.50 -3.74
N VAL A 48 -1.02 -10.69 -4.75
CA VAL A 48 -0.63 -11.40 -5.98
C VAL A 48 0.30 -10.54 -6.85
N VAL A 49 0.11 -9.23 -6.87
CA VAL A 49 0.86 -8.33 -7.76
C VAL A 49 1.91 -7.56 -6.99
N ASN A 50 1.53 -6.73 -6.02
CA ASN A 50 2.46 -5.80 -5.39
C ASN A 50 3.47 -6.50 -4.48
N ILE A 51 3.01 -7.38 -3.59
CA ILE A 51 3.91 -8.13 -2.70
C ILE A 51 4.77 -9.12 -3.49
N SER A 52 4.20 -9.79 -4.48
CA SER A 52 4.95 -10.75 -5.31
C SER A 52 6.02 -10.05 -6.16
N TYR A 53 5.71 -8.90 -6.75
CA TYR A 53 6.68 -8.09 -7.50
C TYR A 53 7.81 -7.57 -6.61
N MET A 54 7.49 -7.02 -5.43
CA MET A 54 8.52 -6.56 -4.49
C MET A 54 9.40 -7.71 -4.01
N SER A 55 8.81 -8.88 -3.75
CA SER A 55 9.55 -10.08 -3.33
C SER A 55 10.48 -10.56 -4.45
N TYR A 56 10.00 -10.61 -5.69
CA TYR A 56 10.79 -10.94 -6.87
C TYR A 56 11.96 -9.97 -7.05
N ARG A 57 11.71 -8.65 -7.00
CA ARG A 57 12.76 -7.64 -7.07
C ARG A 57 13.79 -7.76 -5.96
N ALA A 58 13.33 -8.02 -4.73
CA ALA A 58 14.23 -8.20 -3.59
C ALA A 58 15.14 -9.42 -3.77
N LEU A 59 14.67 -10.48 -4.42
CA LEU A 59 15.46 -11.68 -4.71
C LEU A 59 16.43 -11.49 -5.89
N GLU A 60 16.03 -10.80 -6.96
CA GLU A 60 16.89 -10.54 -8.11
C GLU A 60 18.01 -9.52 -7.84
N HIS A 61 17.83 -8.59 -6.91
CA HIS A 61 18.81 -7.53 -6.63
C HIS A 61 19.84 -7.91 -5.54
N LEU A 62 19.92 -9.20 -5.18
CA LEU A 62 21.02 -9.78 -4.41
C LEU A 62 22.06 -10.29 -5.42
N PRO A 63 23.31 -9.78 -5.58
CA PRO A 63 23.99 -8.53 -5.23
C PRO A 63 24.73 -7.93 -6.47
N GLU A 64 24.24 -8.11 -7.70
CA GLU A 64 24.99 -7.78 -8.94
C GLU A 64 25.07 -6.28 -9.28
N HIS A 65 24.43 -5.39 -8.51
CA HIS A 65 24.43 -3.94 -8.75
C HIS A 65 25.00 -3.13 -7.56
N ALA A 66 25.78 -3.77 -6.69
CA ALA A 66 26.40 -3.16 -5.51
C ALA A 66 27.43 -2.04 -5.81
N ASP A 67 27.72 -1.78 -7.09
CA ASP A 67 28.71 -0.76 -7.51
C ASP A 67 28.14 0.67 -7.60
N LYS A 68 26.83 0.86 -7.44
CA LYS A 68 26.29 2.19 -7.09
C LYS A 68 26.17 2.23 -5.58
N ALA A 69 27.10 2.90 -4.92
CA ALA A 69 26.95 3.25 -3.51
C ALA A 69 25.63 4.02 -3.36
N HIS A 70 24.57 3.33 -2.95
CA HIS A 70 23.30 3.99 -2.62
C HIS A 70 23.60 4.98 -1.51
N GLU A 71 23.32 6.26 -1.77
CA GLU A 71 23.40 7.29 -0.74
C GLU A 71 22.66 6.78 0.51
N PRO A 72 23.22 6.94 1.73
CA PRO A 72 22.62 6.38 2.95
C PRO A 72 21.13 6.71 3.12
N PHE A 73 20.71 7.86 2.58
CA PHE A 73 19.32 8.28 2.52
C PHE A 73 18.42 7.37 1.65
N GLU A 74 18.87 6.97 0.45
CA GLU A 74 18.12 6.09 -0.44
C GLU A 74 17.91 4.71 0.19
N LEU A 75 18.95 4.16 0.81
CA LEU A 75 18.89 2.88 1.50
C LEU A 75 17.91 2.96 2.69
N ALA A 76 18.01 4.01 3.50
CA ALA A 76 17.10 4.22 4.62
C ALA A 76 15.64 4.38 4.15
N LEU A 77 15.41 5.13 3.07
CA LEU A 77 14.09 5.31 2.49
C LEU A 77 13.51 4.00 1.95
N ALA A 78 14.31 3.19 1.26
CA ALA A 78 13.89 1.88 0.76
C ALA A 78 13.49 0.93 1.89
N ILE A 79 14.32 0.83 2.95
CA ILE A 79 14.04 -0.01 4.13
C ILE A 79 12.78 0.47 4.85
N PHE A 80 12.68 1.79 5.07
CA PHE A 80 11.52 2.40 5.70
C PHE A 80 10.25 2.10 4.90
N HIS A 81 10.24 2.41 3.60
CA HIS A 81 9.08 2.20 2.75
C HIS A 81 8.69 0.72 2.71
N GLY A 82 9.62 -0.20 2.44
CA GLY A 82 9.32 -1.63 2.36
C GLY A 82 8.78 -2.22 3.67
N THR A 83 9.36 -1.84 4.80
CA THR A 83 8.90 -2.33 6.12
C THR A 83 7.55 -1.71 6.49
N PHE A 84 7.42 -0.41 6.31
CA PHE A 84 6.22 0.33 6.68
C PHE A 84 5.02 -0.04 5.80
N SER A 85 5.23 -0.21 4.49
CA SER A 85 4.17 -0.65 3.57
C SER A 85 3.67 -2.06 3.90
N LEU A 86 4.56 -2.97 4.29
CA LEU A 86 4.17 -4.31 4.76
C LEU A 86 3.31 -4.23 6.03
N VAL A 87 3.71 -3.41 7.01
CA VAL A 87 2.91 -3.19 8.23
C VAL A 87 1.55 -2.59 7.88
N MET A 88 1.51 -1.60 6.99
CA MET A 88 0.26 -0.99 6.53
C MET A 88 -0.64 -1.96 5.78
N PHE A 89 -0.05 -2.85 4.98
CA PHE A 89 -0.79 -3.91 4.29
C PHE A 89 -1.42 -4.90 5.27
N LEU A 90 -0.67 -5.34 6.29
CA LEU A 90 -1.22 -6.19 7.37
C LEU A 90 -2.32 -5.49 8.15
N ALA A 91 -2.16 -4.19 8.44
CA ALA A 91 -3.18 -3.38 9.08
C ALA A 91 -4.43 -3.26 8.20
N LEU A 92 -4.28 -3.09 6.88
CA LEU A 92 -5.40 -3.05 5.93
C LEU A 92 -6.19 -4.37 5.94
N ILE A 93 -5.50 -5.52 5.91
CA ILE A 93 -6.14 -6.84 6.03
C ILE A 93 -6.98 -6.89 7.31
N LEU A 94 -6.40 -6.52 8.45
CA LEU A 94 -7.09 -6.56 9.73
C LEU A 94 -8.32 -5.65 9.73
N PHE A 95 -8.18 -4.42 9.24
CA PHE A 95 -9.29 -3.46 9.12
C PHE A 95 -10.41 -4.00 8.26
N PHE A 96 -10.10 -4.56 7.09
CA PHE A 96 -11.11 -5.06 6.16
C PHE A 96 -11.78 -6.32 6.67
N VAL A 97 -11.06 -7.22 7.36
CA VAL A 97 -11.64 -8.40 8.00
C VAL A 97 -12.58 -8.00 9.14
N ILE A 98 -12.16 -7.09 10.02
CA ILE A 98 -13.01 -6.60 11.12
C ILE A 98 -14.22 -5.86 10.56
N ALA A 99 -14.03 -4.96 9.60
CA ALA A 99 -15.12 -4.23 8.96
C ALA A 99 -16.11 -5.17 8.27
N ALA A 100 -15.64 -6.23 7.60
CA ALA A 100 -16.52 -7.23 6.99
C ALA A 100 -17.38 -7.97 8.02
N LYS A 101 -16.78 -8.36 9.16
CA LYS A 101 -17.51 -9.03 10.25
C LYS A 101 -18.55 -8.10 10.89
N ARG A 102 -18.16 -6.87 11.19
CA ARG A 102 -19.04 -5.84 11.79
C ARG A 102 -20.17 -5.44 10.85
N TYR A 103 -19.88 -5.27 9.56
CA TYR A 103 -20.89 -4.98 8.55
C TYR A 103 -21.92 -6.11 8.43
N ALA A 104 -21.51 -7.37 8.54
CA ALA A 104 -22.43 -8.50 8.58
C ALA A 104 -23.34 -8.51 9.82
N ALA A 105 -22.92 -7.85 10.91
CA ALA A 105 -23.72 -7.62 12.10
C ALA A 105 -24.55 -6.31 12.05
N GLY A 106 -24.53 -5.60 10.92
CA GLY A 106 -25.23 -4.31 10.76
C GLY A 106 -24.51 -3.11 11.36
N GLU A 107 -23.25 -3.27 11.79
CA GLU A 107 -22.45 -2.20 12.39
C GLU A 107 -21.50 -1.55 11.38
N ASN A 108 -21.37 -0.22 11.46
CA ASN A 108 -20.38 0.52 10.68
C ASN A 108 -19.09 0.71 11.50
N TYR A 109 -18.12 -0.18 11.27
CA TYR A 109 -16.84 -0.15 11.99
C TYR A 109 -16.08 1.18 11.85
N PHE A 110 -16.03 1.73 10.64
CA PHE A 110 -15.24 2.94 10.36
C PHE A 110 -15.82 4.19 11.02
N SER A 111 -17.15 4.35 10.97
CA SER A 111 -17.81 5.48 11.65
C SER A 111 -17.79 5.34 13.17
N ALA A 112 -17.80 4.10 13.69
CA ALA A 112 -17.67 3.84 15.12
C ALA A 112 -16.25 4.12 15.65
N HIS A 113 -15.23 4.06 14.80
CA HIS A 113 -13.83 4.28 15.18
C HIS A 113 -13.17 5.37 14.30
N PRO A 114 -13.63 6.63 14.37
CA PRO A 114 -13.19 7.69 13.46
C PRO A 114 -11.71 8.03 13.63
N LYS A 115 -11.22 8.09 14.88
CA LYS A 115 -9.80 8.36 15.17
C LYS A 115 -8.89 7.31 14.53
N LEU A 116 -9.22 6.04 14.73
CA LEU A 116 -8.47 4.91 14.19
C LEU A 116 -8.52 4.89 12.65
N THR A 117 -9.68 5.19 12.07
CA THR A 117 -9.86 5.31 10.61
C THR A 117 -9.00 6.43 10.02
N VAL A 118 -9.00 7.61 10.62
CA VAL A 118 -8.18 8.74 10.16
C VAL A 118 -6.70 8.43 10.34
N SER A 119 -6.27 7.90 11.49
CA SER A 119 -4.88 7.50 11.71
C SER A 119 -4.40 6.48 10.68
N PHE A 120 -5.24 5.50 10.35
CA PHE A 120 -4.95 4.54 9.29
C PHE A 120 -4.77 5.23 7.93
N LEU A 121 -5.68 6.12 7.54
CA LEU A 121 -5.60 6.82 6.24
C LEU A 121 -4.36 7.72 6.14
N VAL A 122 -3.98 8.39 7.23
CA VAL A 122 -2.76 9.21 7.28
C VAL A 122 -1.53 8.32 7.14
N ALA A 123 -1.44 7.25 7.92
CA ALA A 123 -0.33 6.30 7.85
C ALA A 123 -0.24 5.63 6.47
N TRP A 124 -1.39 5.24 5.89
CA TRP A 124 -1.47 4.71 4.53
C TRP A 124 -0.91 5.72 3.52
N SER A 125 -1.32 6.98 3.61
CA SER A 125 -0.84 8.04 2.71
C SER A 125 0.68 8.22 2.81
N ILE A 126 1.25 8.18 4.03
CA ILE A 126 2.70 8.25 4.23
C ILE A 126 3.42 7.07 3.54
N SER A 127 2.84 5.87 3.62
CA SER A 127 3.41 4.68 2.96
C SER A 127 3.46 4.82 1.44
N ILE A 128 2.41 5.33 0.83
CA ILE A 128 2.34 5.51 -0.63
C ILE A 128 3.26 6.65 -1.07
N LEU A 129 3.27 7.76 -0.34
CA LEU A 129 4.12 8.90 -0.64
C LEU A 129 5.61 8.55 -0.51
N SER A 130 6.00 7.70 0.44
CA SER A 130 7.39 7.24 0.54
C SER A 130 7.79 6.37 -0.64
N GLY A 131 6.89 5.54 -1.18
CA GLY A 131 7.13 4.74 -2.38
C GLY A 131 7.26 5.60 -3.64
N ALA A 132 6.35 6.55 -3.80
CA ALA A 132 6.40 7.53 -4.89
C ALA A 132 7.68 8.38 -4.84
N LEU A 133 8.08 8.83 -3.65
CA LEU A 133 9.33 9.57 -3.45
C LEU A 133 10.54 8.71 -3.82
N PHE A 134 10.57 7.45 -3.38
CA PHE A 134 11.65 6.52 -3.73
C PHE A 134 11.76 6.30 -5.24
N PHE A 135 10.62 6.16 -5.94
CA PHE A 135 10.59 6.07 -7.39
C PHE A 135 11.16 7.33 -8.07
N VAL A 136 10.77 8.53 -7.61
CA VAL A 136 11.26 9.80 -8.17
C VAL A 136 12.77 9.92 -8.00
N LEU A 137 13.30 9.63 -6.80
CA LEU A 137 14.73 9.71 -6.53
C LEU A 137 15.54 8.72 -7.36
N LEU A 138 15.04 7.51 -7.58
CA LEU A 138 15.78 6.46 -8.27
C LEU A 138 15.81 6.63 -9.80
N TYR A 139 14.77 7.24 -10.38
CA TYR A 139 14.56 7.22 -11.83
C TYR A 139 14.43 8.59 -12.50
N LEU A 140 14.10 9.65 -11.76
CA LEU A 140 13.82 10.98 -12.31
C LEU A 140 14.83 12.04 -11.87
N LEU A 141 15.62 11.76 -10.84
CA LEU A 141 16.71 12.60 -10.34
C LEU A 141 18.04 11.84 -10.46
#